data_AF-A0AAD9FQE3-F1
#
_entry.id   AF-A0AAD9FQE3-F1
#
_cell.length_a   1.000
_cell.length_b   1.000
_cell.length_c   1.000
_cell.angle_alpha   90.00
_cell.angle_beta   90.00
_cell.angle_gamma   90.00
#
_symmetry.space_group_name_H-M   'P 1'
#
loop_
_entity.id
_entity.type
_entity.pdbx_description
1 polymer ?
#
loop_
_entity_poly.entity_id
_entity_poly.type
_entity_poly.pdbx_seq_one_letter_code
_entity_poly.pdbx_strand_id
1 'polypeptide(L)'
;MSLTSKAKWFSSPAPIKILPRNPRHVVFAPTTSTSIATPPKIISSKELPQRIRTIVAKALWLHKLRQAEPIFDPKLAQNGQWRPDAAATEPTIDEQGREHVEIPNPCVLYKYPVEDFHPFPREEVKTELRRLIPHRVQKTLLAQHPAWCLPPSPINPIENVPSIRWDENKYTGTILHWVGEWSPKAPKGIYANRGVIFKGKRRERERDAKKEELAERVAGMDERIAKWKSQINQAKRAGRPQIPF
;
A
#
# COMPACT_ATOMS: atom_id res chain seq x y z
N MET A 1 -51.47 11.27 62.71
CA MET A 1 -51.85 11.79 61.36
C MET A 1 -50.70 11.50 60.41
N SER A 2 -51.00 10.80 59.32
CA SER A 2 -50.07 10.11 58.42
C SER A 2 -49.32 11.05 57.48
N LEU A 3 -47.99 10.93 57.40
CA LEU A 3 -47.17 11.50 56.34
C LEU A 3 -46.68 10.38 55.41
N THR A 4 -47.31 10.26 54.25
CA THR A 4 -46.92 9.33 53.18
C THR A 4 -45.79 9.96 52.36
N SER A 5 -44.57 9.45 52.50
CA SER A 5 -43.45 9.78 51.61
C SER A 5 -43.48 8.85 50.38
N LYS A 6 -43.71 9.44 49.20
CA LYS A 6 -43.58 8.79 47.90
C LYS A 6 -42.11 8.49 47.63
N ALA A 7 -41.66 7.27 47.90
CA ALA A 7 -40.40 6.76 47.38
C ALA A 7 -40.54 6.46 45.87
N LYS A 8 -39.87 7.25 45.03
CA LYS A 8 -39.69 6.93 43.60
C LYS A 8 -38.64 5.82 43.52
N TRP A 9 -39.09 4.63 43.15
CA TRP A 9 -38.23 3.50 42.81
C TRP A 9 -37.50 3.84 41.50
N PHE A 10 -36.17 3.90 41.54
CA PHE A 10 -35.34 3.83 40.34
C PHE A 10 -35.39 2.38 39.83
N SER A 11 -36.08 2.15 38.71
CA SER A 11 -36.01 0.88 38.00
C SER A 11 -34.59 0.70 37.44
N SER A 12 -33.96 -0.44 37.74
CA SER A 12 -32.74 -0.89 37.07
C SER A 12 -32.85 -0.76 35.55
N PRO A 13 -31.83 -0.25 34.84
CA PRO A 13 -31.80 -0.33 33.39
C PRO A 13 -31.72 -1.80 32.98
N ALA A 14 -32.64 -2.23 32.11
CA ALA A 14 -32.69 -3.57 31.57
C ALA A 14 -31.35 -3.94 30.91
N PRO A 15 -30.89 -5.20 30.99
CA PRO A 15 -29.70 -5.64 30.28
C PRO A 15 -29.94 -5.50 28.78
N ILE A 16 -29.13 -4.67 28.12
CA ILE A 16 -29.09 -4.56 26.67
C ILE A 16 -28.63 -5.93 26.15
N LYS A 17 -29.57 -6.73 25.64
CA LYS A 17 -29.27 -7.91 24.84
C LYS A 17 -28.59 -7.43 23.57
N ILE A 18 -27.26 -7.48 23.55
CA ILE A 18 -26.49 -7.38 22.31
C ILE A 18 -26.83 -8.64 21.51
N LEU A 19 -27.77 -8.51 20.58
CA LEU A 19 -28.00 -9.51 19.56
C LEU A 19 -26.67 -9.76 18.84
N PRO A 20 -26.26 -11.03 18.61
CA PRO A 20 -25.14 -11.28 17.72
C PRO A 20 -25.48 -10.65 16.38
N ARG A 21 -24.63 -9.71 15.94
CA ARG A 21 -24.66 -9.18 14.58
C ARG A 21 -24.52 -10.38 13.67
N ASN A 22 -25.64 -10.79 13.10
CA ASN A 22 -25.73 -11.81 12.08
C ASN A 22 -24.69 -11.44 11.00
N PRO A 23 -23.60 -12.21 10.82
CA PRO A 23 -22.74 -11.98 9.67
C PRO A 23 -23.64 -12.28 8.48
N ARG A 24 -24.04 -11.24 7.74
CA ARG A 24 -24.62 -11.44 6.43
C ARG A 24 -23.60 -12.30 5.69
N HIS A 25 -23.92 -13.59 5.54
CA HIS A 25 -23.42 -14.40 4.46
C HIS A 25 -23.76 -13.60 3.20
N VAL A 26 -22.76 -12.85 2.72
CA VAL A 26 -22.73 -12.42 1.34
C VAL A 26 -22.53 -13.72 0.58
N VAL A 27 -23.66 -14.34 0.23
CA VAL A 27 -23.69 -15.35 -0.82
C VAL A 27 -23.20 -14.60 -2.05
N PHE A 28 -21.91 -14.76 -2.35
CA PHE A 28 -21.41 -14.47 -3.68
C PHE A 28 -22.17 -15.41 -4.60
N ALA A 29 -23.18 -14.87 -5.28
CA ALA A 29 -23.66 -15.50 -6.50
C ALA A 29 -22.44 -15.69 -7.40
N PRO A 30 -22.18 -16.89 -7.94
CA PRO A 30 -21.21 -17.03 -9.01
C PRO A 30 -21.82 -16.32 -10.22
N THR A 31 -21.51 -15.03 -10.37
CA THR A 31 -21.64 -14.39 -11.66
C THR A 31 -20.63 -15.07 -12.54
N THR A 32 -21.08 -16.02 -13.34
CA THR A 32 -20.48 -16.35 -14.63
C THR A 32 -20.49 -15.06 -15.47
N SER A 33 -19.58 -14.14 -15.17
CA SER A 33 -19.23 -13.09 -16.10
C SER A 33 -18.44 -13.78 -17.19
N THR A 34 -19.16 -14.20 -18.23
CA THR A 34 -18.60 -14.28 -19.57
C THR A 34 -17.97 -12.92 -19.84
N SER A 35 -16.68 -12.80 -19.57
CA SER A 35 -15.91 -11.62 -19.92
C SER A 35 -15.94 -11.56 -21.43
N ILE A 36 -16.80 -10.70 -21.96
CA ILE A 36 -16.67 -10.25 -23.34
C ILE A 36 -15.26 -9.66 -23.40
N ALA A 37 -14.36 -10.38 -24.05
CA ALA A 37 -12.99 -9.95 -24.28
C ALA A 37 -13.07 -8.65 -25.09
N THR A 38 -13.09 -7.53 -24.37
CA THR A 38 -12.94 -6.21 -24.98
C THR A 38 -11.65 -6.28 -25.79
N PRO A 39 -11.67 -6.07 -27.12
CA PRO A 39 -10.45 -6.21 -27.91
C PRO A 39 -9.38 -5.28 -27.32
N PRO A 40 -8.10 -5.70 -27.29
CA PRO A 40 -7.02 -4.84 -26.84
C PRO A 40 -7.06 -3.58 -27.70
N LYS A 41 -7.44 -2.46 -27.09
CA LYS A 41 -7.59 -1.19 -27.78
C LYS A 41 -6.22 -0.79 -28.30
N ILE A 42 -5.96 -0.88 -29.60
CA ILE A 42 -4.68 -0.44 -30.15
C ILE A 42 -4.63 1.09 -30.12
N ILE A 43 -3.60 1.64 -29.49
CA ILE A 43 -3.41 3.10 -29.34
C ILE A 43 -2.37 3.59 -30.34
N SER A 44 -2.57 4.78 -30.92
CA SER A 44 -1.55 5.40 -31.79
C SER A 44 -0.41 6.00 -30.96
N SER A 45 0.82 5.91 -31.45
CA SER A 45 2.01 6.52 -30.82
C SER A 45 1.88 8.02 -30.56
N LYS A 46 1.03 8.72 -31.31
CA LYS A 46 0.76 10.15 -31.14
C LYS A 46 0.11 10.49 -29.80
N GLU A 47 -0.58 9.53 -29.19
CA GLU A 47 -1.26 9.70 -27.89
C GLU A 47 -0.30 9.50 -26.70
N LEU A 48 0.94 9.05 -26.96
CA LEU A 48 1.96 8.90 -25.95
C LEU A 48 2.60 10.25 -25.55
N PRO A 49 2.96 10.43 -24.27
CA PRO A 49 3.72 11.59 -23.84
C PRO A 49 5.08 11.66 -24.55
N GLN A 50 5.53 12.87 -24.90
CA GLN A 50 6.77 13.10 -25.66
C GLN A 50 7.99 12.40 -25.04
N ARG A 51 8.11 12.40 -23.71
CA ARG A 51 9.20 11.72 -22.99
C ARG A 51 9.18 10.20 -23.16
N ILE A 52 8.00 9.59 -23.26
CA ILE A 52 7.88 8.16 -23.49
C ILE A 52 8.17 7.87 -24.97
N ARG A 53 7.68 8.72 -25.88
CA ARG A 53 7.96 8.60 -27.32
C ARG A 53 9.45 8.62 -27.61
N THR A 54 10.23 9.51 -26.99
CA THR A 54 11.69 9.56 -27.22
C THR A 54 12.41 8.32 -26.70
N ILE A 55 11.99 7.78 -25.55
CA ILE A 55 12.55 6.54 -25.00
C ILE A 55 12.24 5.35 -25.93
N VAL A 56 10.98 5.24 -26.37
CA VAL A 56 10.52 4.20 -27.30
C VAL A 56 11.24 4.28 -28.64
N ALA A 57 11.36 5.48 -29.22
CA ALA A 57 12.08 5.69 -30.47
C ALA A 57 13.55 5.26 -30.37
N LYS A 58 14.22 5.58 -29.25
CA LYS A 58 15.60 5.13 -28.99
C LYS A 58 15.68 3.59 -28.85
N ALA A 59 14.73 2.97 -28.17
CA ALA A 59 14.68 1.52 -28.01
C ALA A 59 14.44 0.81 -29.36
N LEU A 60 13.51 1.32 -30.18
CA LEU A 60 13.26 0.80 -31.53
C LEU A 60 14.48 0.95 -32.44
N TRP A 61 15.18 2.08 -32.35
CA TRP A 61 16.41 2.30 -33.10
C TRP A 61 17.49 1.29 -32.71
N LEU A 62 17.73 1.06 -31.41
CA LEU A 62 18.67 0.06 -30.92
C LEU A 62 18.27 -1.36 -31.33
N HIS A 63 16.98 -1.70 -31.26
CA HIS A 63 16.48 -3.01 -31.69
C HIS A 63 16.79 -3.26 -33.17
N LYS A 64 16.60 -2.24 -34.02
CA LYS A 64 16.84 -2.34 -35.46
C LYS A 64 18.32 -2.33 -35.82
N LEU A 65 19.16 -1.64 -35.05
CA LEU A 65 20.62 -1.78 -35.17
C LEU A 65 21.05 -3.22 -34.88
N ARG A 66 20.50 -3.84 -33.82
CA ARG A 66 20.79 -5.23 -33.49
C ARG A 66 20.34 -6.22 -34.57
N GLN A 67 19.22 -5.95 -35.24
CA GLN A 67 18.78 -6.75 -36.40
C GLN A 67 19.62 -6.52 -37.66
N ALA A 68 20.25 -5.34 -37.79
CA ALA A 68 21.01 -4.94 -38.98
C ALA A 68 22.49 -5.33 -38.94
N GLU A 69 23.00 -5.86 -37.83
CA GLU A 69 24.35 -6.46 -37.75
C GLU A 69 24.28 -7.96 -38.08
N PRO A 70 24.59 -8.39 -39.31
CA PRO A 70 24.90 -9.79 -39.55
C PRO A 70 26.31 -10.07 -39.02
N ILE A 71 26.46 -11.13 -38.22
CA ILE A 71 27.74 -11.75 -37.84
C ILE A 71 28.49 -10.97 -36.75
N PHE A 72 28.22 -11.33 -35.49
CA PHE A 72 29.19 -11.16 -34.42
C PHE A 72 30.10 -12.39 -34.42
N ASP A 73 31.41 -12.18 -34.60
CA ASP A 73 32.41 -13.25 -34.64
C ASP A 73 32.36 -14.10 -33.36
N PRO A 74 32.12 -15.43 -33.44
CA PRO A 74 32.00 -16.30 -32.27
C PRO A 74 33.31 -16.44 -31.47
N LYS A 75 34.43 -15.95 -32.00
CA LYS A 75 35.75 -15.97 -31.33
C LYS A 75 35.95 -14.84 -30.31
N LEU A 76 35.18 -13.74 -30.38
CA LEU A 76 35.21 -12.66 -29.38
C LEU A 76 34.33 -12.95 -28.15
N ALA A 77 33.53 -14.02 -28.18
CA ALA A 77 32.62 -14.41 -27.10
C ALA A 77 33.29 -15.16 -25.93
N GLN A 78 34.61 -15.43 -25.99
CA GLN A 78 35.33 -16.18 -24.95
C GLN A 78 35.80 -15.32 -23.77
N ASN A 79 35.77 -13.99 -23.88
CA ASN A 79 36.23 -13.09 -22.82
C ASN A 79 35.05 -12.45 -22.05
N GLY A 80 34.20 -13.28 -21.45
CA GLY A 80 33.48 -12.97 -20.20
C GLY A 80 32.68 -11.66 -20.04
N GLN A 81 32.22 -11.00 -21.10
CA GLN A 81 31.42 -9.78 -21.00
C GLN A 81 30.09 -9.88 -21.76
N TRP A 82 29.00 -9.70 -21.00
CA TRP A 82 27.61 -9.55 -21.42
C TRP A 82 27.00 -10.65 -22.30
N ARG A 83 26.45 -11.68 -21.64
CA ARG A 83 25.25 -12.36 -22.14
C ARG A 83 24.01 -11.68 -21.54
N PRO A 84 23.18 -10.99 -22.33
CA PRO A 84 21.77 -10.94 -22.03
C PRO A 84 21.20 -12.29 -22.49
N ASP A 85 20.96 -13.21 -21.57
CA ASP A 85 20.13 -14.41 -21.81
C ASP A 85 18.65 -14.05 -22.09
N ALA A 86 18.34 -12.79 -22.40
CA ALA A 86 17.15 -12.44 -23.15
C ALA A 86 17.38 -12.93 -24.59
N ALA A 87 16.97 -14.17 -24.85
CA ALA A 87 16.69 -14.69 -26.17
C ALA A 87 16.18 -13.53 -27.04
N ALA A 88 16.87 -13.26 -28.16
CA ALA A 88 16.34 -12.34 -29.14
C ALA A 88 15.04 -12.97 -29.63
N THR A 89 13.91 -12.55 -29.06
CA THR A 89 12.60 -12.96 -29.52
C THR A 89 12.55 -12.58 -30.99
N GLU A 90 12.52 -13.58 -31.87
CA GLU A 90 12.34 -13.34 -33.30
C GLU A 90 11.12 -12.42 -33.47
N PRO A 91 11.17 -11.45 -34.40
CA PRO A 91 10.06 -10.55 -34.61
C PRO A 91 8.81 -11.37 -34.86
N THR A 92 7.87 -11.36 -33.91
CA THR A 92 6.61 -12.08 -34.07
C THR A 92 5.81 -11.28 -35.08
N ILE A 93 5.59 -11.85 -36.26
CA ILE A 93 4.82 -11.22 -37.32
C ILE A 93 3.40 -11.76 -37.23
N ASP A 94 2.44 -10.88 -37.01
CA ASP A 94 1.02 -11.23 -37.01
C ASP A 94 0.57 -11.73 -38.40
N GLU A 95 -0.57 -12.41 -38.46
CA GLU A 95 -1.24 -12.83 -39.71
C GLU A 95 -1.47 -11.67 -40.70
N GLN A 96 -1.45 -10.43 -40.21
CA GLN A 96 -1.58 -9.19 -40.98
C GLN A 96 -0.24 -8.61 -41.47
N GLY A 97 0.87 -9.32 -41.29
CA GLY A 97 2.22 -8.88 -41.67
C GLY A 97 2.79 -7.76 -40.79
N ARG A 98 2.26 -7.56 -39.58
CA ARG A 98 2.72 -6.51 -38.66
C ARG A 98 3.78 -7.06 -37.72
N GLU A 99 4.87 -6.30 -37.56
CA GLU A 99 5.95 -6.65 -36.64
C GLU A 99 5.58 -6.30 -35.20
N HIS A 100 5.64 -7.29 -34.31
CA HIS A 100 5.51 -7.09 -32.87
C HIS A 100 6.89 -6.90 -32.26
N VAL A 101 7.05 -5.80 -31.54
CA VAL A 101 8.30 -5.49 -30.85
C VAL A 101 8.05 -5.34 -29.36
N GLU A 102 8.80 -6.12 -28.61
CA GLU A 102 8.85 -6.10 -27.16
C GLU A 102 9.83 -5.01 -26.70
N ILE A 103 9.34 -4.03 -25.93
CA ILE A 103 10.14 -2.91 -25.44
C ILE A 103 10.16 -2.93 -23.91
N PRO A 104 11.34 -2.78 -23.27
CA PRO A 104 11.43 -2.69 -21.82
C PRO A 104 10.65 -1.47 -21.30
N ASN A 105 9.79 -1.72 -20.33
CA ASN A 105 8.96 -0.74 -19.64
C ASN A 105 9.81 0.30 -18.84
N PRO A 106 9.82 1.58 -19.22
CA PRO A 106 10.69 2.58 -18.60
C PRO A 106 10.32 2.95 -17.15
N CYS A 107 9.15 2.53 -16.67
CA CYS A 107 8.67 2.80 -15.32
C CYS A 107 9.06 1.72 -14.29
N VAL A 108 9.55 0.56 -14.74
CA VAL A 108 9.96 -0.57 -13.91
C VAL A 108 11.42 -0.42 -13.46
N LEU A 109 11.78 -1.08 -12.35
CA LEU A 109 13.16 -1.16 -11.89
C LEU A 109 13.88 -2.27 -12.65
N TYR A 110 14.99 -1.94 -13.29
CA TYR A 110 15.89 -2.93 -13.86
C TYR A 110 17.21 -2.95 -13.12
N LYS A 111 17.85 -4.13 -13.10
CA LYS A 111 19.22 -4.30 -12.63
C LYS A 111 20.16 -3.90 -13.76
N TYR A 112 20.99 -2.90 -13.53
CA TYR A 112 22.06 -2.50 -14.42
C TYR A 112 23.40 -2.82 -13.76
N PRO A 113 24.39 -3.38 -14.48
CA PRO A 113 25.72 -3.45 -13.94
C PRO A 113 26.28 -2.03 -13.82
N VAL A 114 26.87 -1.76 -12.67
CA VAL A 114 27.64 -0.54 -12.46
C VAL A 114 29.01 -0.80 -13.05
N GLU A 115 29.35 -0.05 -14.09
CA GLU A 115 30.71 -0.01 -14.61
C GLU A 115 31.56 0.75 -13.59
N ASP A 116 31.96 0.07 -12.52
CA ASP A 116 33.00 0.55 -11.64
C ASP A 116 34.30 0.45 -12.45
N PHE A 117 34.86 1.61 -12.82
CA PHE A 117 36.20 1.73 -13.41
C PHE A 117 37.25 1.44 -12.33
N HIS A 118 37.23 0.23 -11.77
CA HIS A 118 38.15 -0.19 -10.73
C HIS A 118 39.33 -0.90 -11.41
N PRO A 119 40.59 -0.51 -11.11
CA PRO A 119 41.77 -1.08 -11.75
C PRO A 119 42.03 -2.56 -11.42
N PHE A 120 41.23 -3.16 -10.54
CA PHE A 120 41.37 -4.54 -10.12
C PHE A 120 40.08 -5.31 -10.46
N PRO A 121 40.18 -6.49 -11.08
CA PRO A 121 39.02 -7.34 -11.33
C PRO A 121 38.43 -7.75 -9.97
N ARG A 122 37.20 -7.32 -9.69
CA ARG A 122 36.40 -7.85 -8.59
C ARG A 122 35.55 -9.00 -9.13
N GLU A 123 35.43 -10.07 -8.37
CA GLU A 123 34.63 -11.26 -8.75
C GLU A 123 33.13 -10.96 -8.84
N GLU A 124 32.64 -9.91 -8.17
CA GLU A 124 31.23 -9.53 -8.18
C GLU A 124 31.01 -8.19 -8.92
N VAL A 125 30.29 -8.26 -10.05
CA VAL A 125 29.79 -7.07 -10.73
C VAL A 125 28.72 -6.43 -9.85
N LYS A 126 29.00 -5.25 -9.32
CA LYS A 126 27.99 -4.49 -8.59
C LYS A 126 26.82 -4.19 -9.51
N THR A 127 25.61 -4.51 -9.07
CA THR A 127 24.39 -4.19 -9.80
C THR A 127 23.61 -3.12 -9.05
N GLU A 128 23.13 -2.13 -9.80
CA GLU A 128 22.25 -1.08 -9.29
C GLU A 128 20.85 -1.23 -9.88
N LEU A 129 19.86 -1.07 -9.02
CA LEU A 129 18.46 -0.99 -9.44
C LEU A 129 18.14 0.45 -9.87
N ARG A 130 17.90 0.66 -11.16
CA ARG A 130 17.54 1.97 -11.71
C ARG A 130 16.25 1.88 -12.52
N ARG A 131 15.47 2.98 -12.51
CA ARG A 131 14.33 3.19 -13.42
C ARG A 131 14.74 4.23 -14.45
N LEU A 132 14.26 4.12 -15.70
CA LEU A 132 14.44 5.19 -16.68
C LEU A 132 13.60 6.42 -16.31
N ILE A 133 12.36 6.22 -15.85
CA ILE A 133 11.48 7.31 -15.42
C ILE A 133 11.29 7.25 -13.89
N PRO A 134 11.68 8.30 -13.14
CA PRO A 134 11.52 8.33 -11.69
C PRO A 134 10.05 8.50 -11.28
N HIS A 135 9.67 7.95 -10.12
CA HIS A 135 8.30 7.95 -9.59
C HIS A 135 7.63 9.34 -9.58
N ARG A 136 8.36 10.40 -9.24
CA ARG A 136 7.80 11.76 -9.24
C ARG A 136 7.27 12.15 -10.62
N VAL A 137 8.04 11.86 -11.67
CA VAL A 137 7.66 12.14 -13.06
C VAL A 137 6.51 11.23 -13.48
N GLN A 138 6.51 9.95 -13.09
CA GLN A 138 5.39 9.05 -13.37
C GLN A 138 4.06 9.60 -12.82
N LYS A 139 4.05 10.13 -11.59
CA LYS A 139 2.86 10.79 -11.01
C LYS A 139 2.43 12.02 -11.80
N THR A 140 3.38 12.85 -12.23
CA THR A 140 3.08 14.01 -13.07
C THR A 140 2.49 13.59 -14.41
N LEU A 141 3.03 12.55 -15.04
CA LEU A 141 2.51 12.00 -16.30
C LEU A 141 1.09 11.45 -16.12
N LEU A 142 0.81 10.72 -15.03
CA LEU A 142 -0.53 10.22 -14.70
C LEU A 142 -1.54 11.34 -14.45
N ALA A 143 -1.09 12.50 -13.97
CA ALA A 143 -1.96 13.65 -13.78
C ALA A 143 -2.29 14.36 -15.11
N GLN A 144 -1.38 14.30 -16.10
CA GLN A 144 -1.51 15.00 -17.38
C GLN A 144 -2.12 14.13 -18.49
N HIS A 145 -1.94 12.83 -18.42
CA HIS A 145 -2.29 11.88 -19.47
C HIS A 145 -3.15 10.75 -18.91
N PRO A 146 -4.04 10.16 -19.72
CA PRO A 146 -4.84 9.04 -19.26
C PRO A 146 -3.96 7.83 -18.95
N ALA A 147 -4.38 7.07 -17.95
CA ALA A 147 -3.64 5.93 -17.41
C ALA A 147 -3.28 4.88 -18.49
N TRP A 148 -4.18 4.65 -19.44
CA TRP A 148 -4.02 3.66 -20.51
C TRP A 148 -2.97 4.04 -21.57
N CYS A 149 -2.57 5.32 -21.68
CA CYS A 149 -1.45 5.73 -22.54
C CYS A 149 -0.08 5.47 -21.92
N LEU A 150 -0.03 5.16 -20.62
CA LEU A 150 1.22 5.04 -19.89
C LEU A 150 1.57 3.56 -19.71
N PRO A 151 2.86 3.21 -19.68
CA PRO A 151 3.25 1.85 -19.38
C PRO A 151 2.83 1.48 -17.96
N PRO A 152 2.56 0.19 -17.71
CA PRO A 152 2.06 -0.24 -16.42
C PRO A 152 3.14 -0.05 -15.34
N SER A 153 2.74 0.28 -14.12
CA SER A 153 3.71 0.49 -13.04
C SER A 153 3.04 0.32 -11.67
N PRO A 154 3.81 0.24 -10.57
CA PRO A 154 3.23 0.22 -9.22
C PRO A 154 2.35 1.43 -8.89
N ILE A 155 2.51 2.54 -9.63
CA ILE A 155 1.70 3.76 -9.51
C ILE A 155 0.50 3.72 -10.48
N ASN A 156 0.67 3.06 -11.64
CA ASN A 156 -0.36 2.86 -12.65
C ASN A 156 -0.68 1.36 -12.79
N PRO A 157 -1.47 0.77 -11.87
CA PRO A 157 -1.73 -0.65 -11.88
C PRO A 157 -2.80 -1.00 -12.92
N ILE A 158 -2.41 -1.05 -14.20
CA ILE A 158 -3.26 -1.51 -15.29
C ILE A 158 -2.87 -2.94 -15.63
N GLU A 159 -3.79 -3.86 -15.44
CA GLU A 159 -3.60 -5.28 -15.77
C GLU A 159 -3.61 -5.49 -17.29
N ASN A 160 -4.59 -4.90 -17.98
CA ASN A 160 -4.77 -5.03 -19.43
C ASN A 160 -4.24 -3.81 -20.15
N VAL A 161 -2.93 -3.80 -20.43
CA VAL A 161 -2.32 -2.69 -21.14
C VAL A 161 -2.59 -2.80 -22.63
N PRO A 162 -3.19 -1.78 -23.24
CA PRO A 162 -3.40 -1.73 -24.68
C PRO A 162 -2.07 -1.74 -25.44
N SER A 163 -2.00 -2.50 -26.54
CA SER A 163 -0.86 -2.49 -27.45
C SER A 163 -0.76 -1.15 -28.18
N ILE A 164 0.46 -0.67 -28.38
CA ILE A 164 0.67 0.64 -29.00
C ILE A 164 1.11 0.43 -30.45
N ARG A 165 0.37 0.99 -31.40
CA ARG A 165 0.77 1.06 -32.80
C ARG A 165 1.67 2.27 -33.00
N TRP A 166 2.88 2.01 -33.49
CA TRP A 166 3.83 3.04 -33.83
C TRP A 166 3.59 3.54 -35.26
N ASP A 167 3.21 4.80 -35.40
CA ASP A 167 2.81 5.38 -36.69
C ASP A 167 3.86 6.37 -37.25
N GLU A 168 5.07 6.38 -36.69
CA GLU A 168 6.07 7.41 -36.99
C GLU A 168 7.30 6.87 -37.75
N ASN A 169 7.73 7.65 -38.75
CA ASN A 169 8.99 7.50 -39.49
C ASN A 169 9.16 6.12 -40.15
N LYS A 170 10.36 5.53 -40.02
CA LYS A 170 10.78 4.25 -40.62
C LYS A 170 10.13 3.02 -39.94
N TYR A 171 9.36 3.22 -38.87
CA TYR A 171 8.79 2.15 -38.04
C TYR A 171 7.25 2.13 -38.07
N THR A 172 6.67 2.58 -39.19
CA THR A 172 5.23 2.65 -39.39
C THR A 172 4.58 1.27 -39.37
N GLY A 173 3.59 1.08 -38.51
CA GLY A 173 2.80 -0.14 -38.42
C GLY A 173 3.33 -1.18 -37.42
N THR A 174 4.46 -0.91 -36.75
CA THR A 174 4.99 -1.77 -35.68
C THR A 174 4.08 -1.72 -34.46
N ILE A 175 3.77 -2.88 -33.88
CA ILE A 175 2.97 -2.98 -32.66
C ILE A 175 3.91 -3.21 -31.48
N LEU A 176 3.77 -2.38 -30.45
CA LEU A 176 4.64 -2.37 -29.29
C LEU A 176 3.94 -3.00 -28.09
N HIS A 177 4.66 -3.90 -27.43
CA HIS A 177 4.28 -4.49 -26.16
C HIS A 177 5.32 -4.14 -25.09
N TRP A 178 4.84 -3.76 -23.91
CA TRP A 178 5.72 -3.45 -22.79
C TRP A 178 6.17 -4.73 -22.11
N VAL A 179 7.49 -4.90 -21.97
CA VAL A 179 8.10 -6.01 -21.24
C VAL A 179 8.61 -5.53 -19.89
N GLY A 180 8.32 -6.31 -18.85
CA GLY A 180 8.82 -6.07 -17.50
C GLY A 180 7.79 -6.45 -16.46
N GLU A 181 8.23 -7.23 -15.48
CA GLU A 181 7.41 -7.59 -14.34
C GLU A 181 7.20 -6.36 -13.45
N TRP A 182 5.93 -6.04 -13.19
CA TRP A 182 5.56 -5.07 -12.17
C TRP A 182 4.53 -5.74 -11.26
N SER A 183 4.59 -5.40 -9.98
CA SER A 183 3.60 -5.84 -9.01
C SER A 183 2.79 -4.64 -8.50
N PRO A 184 1.46 -4.77 -8.38
CA PRO A 184 0.65 -3.74 -7.76
C PRO A 184 1.11 -3.55 -6.32
N LYS A 185 1.15 -2.29 -5.89
CA LYS A 185 1.50 -1.98 -4.51
C LYS A 185 0.44 -2.57 -3.60
N ALA A 186 0.82 -3.58 -2.81
CA ALA A 186 -0.08 -4.19 -1.84
C ALA A 186 -0.73 -3.11 -0.94
N PRO A 187 -2.06 -3.15 -0.72
CA PRO A 187 -2.72 -2.22 0.17
C PRO A 187 -2.12 -2.39 1.57
N LYS A 188 -1.43 -1.34 2.05
CA LYS A 188 -0.91 -1.34 3.41
C LYS A 188 -2.07 -0.98 4.34
N GLY A 189 -2.30 -1.82 5.36
CA GLY A 189 -3.18 -1.45 6.48
C GLY A 189 -2.65 -0.20 7.21
N ILE A 190 -3.46 0.34 8.12
CA ILE A 190 -3.15 1.57 8.90
C ILE A 190 -1.73 1.53 9.48
N TYR A 191 -1.28 0.36 9.92
CA TYR A 191 0.09 0.09 10.28
C TYR A 191 0.64 -1.01 9.37
N ALA A 192 1.70 -0.72 8.62
CA ALA A 192 2.37 -1.71 7.77
C ALA A 192 2.76 -2.94 8.61
N ASN A 193 2.19 -4.11 8.29
CA ASN A 193 2.50 -5.41 8.88
C ASN A 193 2.34 -5.50 10.42
N ARG A 194 1.57 -4.61 11.05
CA ARG A 194 1.22 -4.72 12.47
C ARG A 194 -0.27 -5.01 12.60
N GLY A 195 -0.62 -5.92 13.51
CA GLY A 195 -2.01 -6.05 13.95
C GLY A 195 -2.51 -4.70 14.46
N VAL A 196 -3.79 -4.39 14.20
CA VAL A 196 -4.43 -3.18 14.72
C VAL A 196 -4.61 -3.35 16.24
N ILE A 197 -3.53 -3.20 16.99
CA ILE A 197 -3.54 -3.26 18.45
C ILE A 197 -3.52 -1.81 18.94
N PHE A 198 -4.71 -1.31 19.24
CA PHE A 198 -4.85 -0.01 19.86
C PHE A 198 -4.51 -0.13 21.36
N LYS A 199 -3.29 0.25 21.75
CA LYS A 199 -2.82 0.20 23.14
C LYS A 199 -3.69 1.00 24.12
N GLY A 200 -4.46 1.97 23.62
CA GLY A 200 -5.24 2.91 24.43
C GLY A 200 -4.36 3.92 25.18
N LYS A 201 -4.94 5.05 25.57
CA LYS A 201 -4.23 6.04 26.40
C LYS A 201 -4.04 5.49 27.82
N ARG A 202 -3.00 5.93 28.54
CA ARG A 202 -2.75 5.54 29.94
C ARG A 202 -4.00 5.71 30.82
N ARG A 203 -4.72 6.83 30.66
CA ARG A 203 -5.96 7.14 31.37
C ARG A 203 -7.11 6.16 31.08
N GLU A 204 -7.17 5.58 29.88
CA GLU A 204 -8.20 4.60 29.52
C GLU A 204 -7.90 3.26 30.18
N ARG A 205 -6.63 2.86 30.17
CA ARG A 205 -6.17 1.61 30.81
C ARG A 205 -6.32 1.63 32.33
N GLU A 206 -6.08 2.78 32.97
CA GLU A 206 -6.19 2.94 34.42
C GLU A 206 -7.60 3.31 34.89
N ARG A 207 -8.57 3.46 33.98
CA ARG A 207 -9.90 4.00 34.33
C ARG A 207 -10.62 3.11 35.33
N ASP A 208 -10.59 1.80 35.12
CA ASP A 208 -11.35 0.86 35.94
C ASP A 208 -10.73 0.70 37.33
N ALA A 209 -9.40 0.58 37.40
CA ALA A 209 -8.66 0.61 38.67
C ALA A 209 -8.93 1.89 39.49
N LYS A 210 -8.96 3.07 38.84
CA LYS A 210 -9.29 4.33 39.52
C LYS A 210 -10.74 4.41 39.98
N LYS A 211 -11.67 3.78 39.28
CA LYS A 211 -13.08 3.71 39.71
C LYS A 211 -13.23 2.82 40.93
N GLU A 212 -12.51 1.70 40.98
CA GLU A 212 -12.48 0.79 42.12
C GLU A 212 -11.90 1.47 43.37
N GLU A 213 -10.75 2.16 43.23
CA GLU A 213 -10.14 2.94 44.33
C GLU A 213 -11.10 4.02 44.88
N LEU A 214 -11.85 4.67 43.98
CA LEU A 214 -12.87 5.66 44.37
C LEU A 214 -14.03 5.00 45.12
N ALA A 215 -14.50 3.84 44.67
CA ALA A 215 -15.57 3.10 45.32
C ALA A 215 -15.17 2.67 46.74
N GLU A 216 -13.95 2.15 46.93
CA GLU A 216 -13.41 1.77 48.23
C GLU A 216 -13.30 2.98 49.18
N ARG A 217 -12.80 4.12 48.67
CA ARG A 217 -12.73 5.36 49.47
C ARG A 217 -14.10 5.84 49.91
N VAL A 218 -15.10 5.77 49.03
CA VAL A 218 -16.46 6.20 49.35
C VAL A 218 -17.07 5.25 50.39
N ALA A 219 -16.86 3.93 50.25
CA ALA A 219 -17.34 2.94 51.22
C ALA A 219 -16.77 3.20 52.63
N GLY A 220 -15.47 3.50 52.75
CA GLY A 220 -14.84 3.82 54.03
C GLY A 220 -15.04 5.26 54.53
N MET A 221 -15.89 6.06 53.88
CA MET A 221 -16.08 7.47 54.26
C MET A 221 -16.88 7.61 55.55
N ASP A 222 -17.94 6.83 55.73
CA ASP A 222 -18.83 6.93 56.89
C ASP A 222 -18.11 6.55 58.20
N GLU A 223 -17.26 5.51 58.16
CA GLU A 223 -16.43 5.11 59.29
C GLU A 223 -15.44 6.21 59.70
N ARG A 224 -14.81 6.86 58.71
CA ARG A 224 -13.89 7.97 58.95
C ARG A 224 -14.62 9.17 59.55
N ILE A 225 -15.82 9.47 59.09
CA ILE A 225 -16.68 10.53 59.64
C ILE A 225 -17.08 10.18 61.08
N ALA A 226 -17.46 8.93 61.37
CA ALA A 226 -17.84 8.49 62.71
C ALA A 226 -16.65 8.58 63.68
N LYS A 227 -15.46 8.12 63.27
CA LYS A 227 -14.22 8.20 64.05
C LYS A 227 -13.82 9.65 64.32
N TRP A 228 -13.93 10.53 63.33
CA TRP A 228 -13.65 11.95 63.51
C TRP A 228 -14.64 12.61 64.48
N LYS A 229 -15.94 12.33 64.34
CA LYS A 229 -16.98 12.82 65.28
C LYS A 229 -16.75 12.31 66.70
N SER A 230 -16.36 11.06 66.89
CA SER A 230 -16.09 10.50 68.22
C SER A 230 -14.87 11.15 68.88
N GLN A 231 -13.79 11.39 68.13
CA GLN A 231 -12.62 12.13 68.60
C GLN A 231 -12.97 13.55 69.03
N ILE A 232 -13.74 14.28 68.22
CA ILE A 232 -14.21 15.62 68.58
C ILE A 232 -15.05 15.59 69.86
N ASN A 233 -15.96 14.63 69.98
CA ASN A 233 -16.82 14.51 71.16
C ASN A 233 -16.02 14.18 72.42
N GLN A 234 -15.00 13.32 72.33
CA GLN A 234 -14.08 13.02 73.43
C GLN A 234 -13.28 14.27 73.84
N ALA A 235 -12.71 15.00 72.88
CA ALA A 235 -11.99 16.24 73.14
C ALA A 235 -12.88 17.29 73.82
N LYS A 236 -14.13 17.45 73.35
CA LYS A 236 -15.13 18.33 73.99
C LYS A 236 -15.48 17.89 75.41
N ARG A 237 -15.56 16.59 75.69
CA ARG A 237 -15.80 16.07 77.04
C ARG A 237 -14.62 16.31 77.98
N ALA A 238 -13.40 16.06 77.51
CA ALA A 238 -12.18 16.31 78.28
C ALA A 238 -11.98 17.80 78.61
N GLY A 239 -12.39 18.69 77.69
CA GLY A 239 -12.32 20.14 77.89
C GLY A 239 -13.47 20.75 78.71
N ARG A 240 -14.48 19.98 79.16
CA ARG A 240 -15.53 20.51 80.04
C ARG A 240 -14.98 20.61 81.47
N PRO A 241 -14.96 21.80 82.10
CA PRO A 241 -14.52 21.92 83.48
C PRO A 241 -15.48 21.12 84.39
N GLN A 242 -14.93 20.12 85.08
CA GLN A 242 -15.62 19.40 86.16
C GLN A 242 -15.62 20.31 87.39
N ILE A 243 -16.44 21.35 87.38
CA ILE A 243 -16.78 22.05 88.61
C ILE A 243 -17.99 21.29 89.18
N PRO A 244 -17.86 20.57 90.31
CA PRO A 244 -19.03 20.10 91.02
C PRO A 244 -19.73 21.33 91.57
N PHE A 245 -21.02 21.47 91.25
CA PHE A 245 -21.87 22.46 91.90
C PHE A 245 -21.90 22.20 93.40
#